data_AF-A0A416CCY7-F1
#
_entry.id   AF-A0A416CCY7-F1
#
_cell.length_a   1.000
_cell.length_b   1.000
_cell.length_c   1.000
_cell.angle_alpha   90.00
_cell.angle_beta   90.00
_cell.angle_gamma   90.00
#
_symmetry.space_group_name_H-M   'P 1'
#
loop_
_entity.id
_entity.type
_entity.pdbx_description
1 polymer ?
#
loop_
_entity_poly.entity_id
_entity_poly.type
_entity_poly.pdbx_seq_one_letter_code
_entity_poly.pdbx_strand_id
1 'polypeptide(L)'
;MSVILVSAGPSLEKNVEDLKEAKGHALIWCADAALPTLLSHQVIPDLVASVDAGKGLFCFEDERSNLIPVLGSSNTRTEFLNRNTAKKIWGFDHEQILMMQKRAGIGICI
;
A
#
# COMPACT_ATOMS: atom_id res chain seq x y z
N MET A 1 -13.70 -3.17 15.54
CA MET A 1 -12.37 -3.30 14.91
C MET A 1 -11.89 -1.91 14.58
N SER A 2 -10.68 -1.55 15.01
CA SER A 2 -10.10 -0.23 14.81
C SER A 2 -9.13 -0.25 13.62
N VAL A 3 -9.05 0.87 12.90
CA VAL A 3 -8.12 1.06 11.78
C VAL A 3 -7.27 2.29 12.07
N ILE A 4 -5.96 2.17 11.87
CA ILE A 4 -5.01 3.27 11.97
C ILE A 4 -4.54 3.60 10.56
N LEU A 5 -4.89 4.80 10.10
CA LEU A 5 -4.43 5.34 8.83
C LEU A 5 -3.10 6.06 9.02
N VAL A 6 -2.10 5.69 8.23
CA VAL A 6 -0.73 6.20 8.39
C VAL A 6 -0.27 6.94 7.14
N SER A 7 0.08 8.21 7.28
CA SER A 7 0.60 9.07 6.21
C SER A 7 2.05 9.50 6.49
N ALA A 8 2.75 10.00 5.47
CA ALA A 8 4.18 10.34 5.52
C ALA A 8 4.48 11.72 6.15
N GLY A 9 3.68 12.14 7.14
CA GLY A 9 3.92 13.39 7.85
C GLY A 9 5.19 13.30 8.73
N PRO A 10 5.85 14.43 9.05
CA PRO A 10 7.09 14.43 9.85
C PRO A 10 6.91 13.88 11.28
N SER A 11 5.66 13.77 11.76
CA SER A 11 5.34 13.12 13.04
C SER A 11 5.47 11.60 12.99
N LEU A 12 5.47 10.98 11.81
CA LEU A 12 5.51 9.53 11.68
C LEU A 12 6.76 8.94 12.35
N GLU A 13 7.92 9.54 12.11
CA GLU A 13 9.19 9.12 12.71
C GLU A 13 9.13 9.07 14.25
N LYS A 14 8.36 9.98 14.86
CA LYS A 14 8.24 10.09 16.32
C LYS A 14 7.31 9.03 16.92
N ASN A 15 6.34 8.56 16.13
CA ASN A 15 5.23 7.72 16.60
C ASN A 15 5.28 6.30 16.03
N VAL A 16 6.34 5.95 15.29
CA VAL A 16 6.45 4.64 14.63
C VAL A 16 6.50 3.48 15.60
N GLU A 17 7.02 3.71 16.82
CA GLU A 17 7.03 2.69 17.87
C GLU A 17 5.62 2.39 18.41
N ASP A 18 4.75 3.39 18.52
CA ASP A 18 3.34 3.18 18.90
C ASP A 18 2.61 2.30 17.88
N LEU A 19 3.01 2.39 16.60
CA LEU A 19 2.47 1.54 15.53
C LEU A 19 2.90 0.07 15.68
N LYS A 20 4.07 -0.22 16.26
CA LYS A 20 4.46 -1.60 16.58
C LYS A 20 3.54 -2.20 17.62
N GLU A 21 3.30 -1.47 18.70
CA GLU A 21 2.41 -1.91 19.79
C GLU A 21 0.96 -2.07 19.33
N ALA A 22 0.53 -1.27 18.35
CA ALA A 22 -0.81 -1.39 17.78
C ALA A 22 -0.98 -2.64 16.88
N LYS A 23 0.11 -3.27 16.42
CA LYS A 23 0.03 -4.42 15.52
C LYS A 23 -0.69 -5.59 16.19
N GLY A 24 -1.64 -6.20 15.50
CA GLY A 24 -2.47 -7.29 16.04
C GLY A 24 -3.66 -6.81 16.90
N HIS A 25 -3.67 -5.54 17.30
CA HIS A 25 -4.78 -4.90 18.02
C HIS A 25 -5.59 -3.95 17.14
N ALA A 26 -4.97 -3.38 16.10
CA ALA A 26 -5.60 -2.57 15.08
C ALA A 26 -5.07 -2.94 13.68
N LEU A 27 -5.90 -2.69 12.65
CA LEU A 27 -5.46 -2.79 11.27
C LEU A 27 -4.63 -1.55 10.92
N ILE A 28 -3.39 -1.76 10.48
CA ILE A 28 -2.50 -0.68 10.06
C ILE A 28 -2.60 -0.53 8.54
N TRP A 29 -3.12 0.60 8.09
CA TRP A 29 -3.26 0.91 6.67
C TRP A 29 -2.47 2.18 6.34
N CYS A 30 -1.39 2.02 5.59
CA CYS A 30 -0.50 3.12 5.27
C CYS A 30 -0.69 3.64 3.83
N ALA A 31 -0.42 4.92 3.62
CA ALA A 31 -0.17 5.45 2.28
C ALA A 31 1.19 4.97 1.76
N ASP A 32 1.33 4.88 0.44
CA ASP A 32 2.58 4.51 -0.25
C ASP A 32 3.80 5.29 0.24
N ALA A 33 3.67 6.61 0.43
CA ALA A 33 4.77 7.46 0.90
C ALA A 33 5.21 7.16 2.33
N ALA A 34 4.35 6.56 3.17
CA ALA A 34 4.67 6.18 4.55
C ALA A 34 5.33 4.80 4.63
N LEU A 35 5.16 3.98 3.59
CA LEU A 35 5.61 2.58 3.59
C LEU A 35 7.12 2.44 3.87
N PRO A 36 8.03 3.23 3.25
CA PRO A 36 9.46 3.11 3.53
C PRO A 36 9.82 3.32 5.00
N THR A 37 9.22 4.33 5.65
CA THR A 37 9.46 4.64 7.07
C THR A 37 8.97 3.52 7.98
N LEU A 38 7.81 2.93 7.68
CA LEU A 38 7.29 1.80 8.44
C LEU A 38 8.23 0.59 8.32
N LEU A 39 8.61 0.24 7.09
CA LEU A 39 9.47 -0.90 6.83
C LEU A 39 10.88 -0.72 7.41
N SER A 40 11.47 0.48 7.37
CA SER A 40 12.78 0.74 7.98
C SER A 40 12.77 0.52 9.49
N HIS A 41 11.65 0.82 10.14
CA HIS A 41 11.42 0.57 11.57
C HIS A 41 10.86 -0.82 11.88
N GLN A 42 10.82 -1.75 10.92
CA GLN A 42 10.30 -3.11 11.11
C GLN A 42 8.78 -3.18 11.42
N VAL A 43 8.03 -2.14 11.04
CA VAL A 43 6.56 -2.14 11.10
C VAL A 43 6.01 -2.60 9.76
N ILE A 44 5.37 -3.78 9.73
CA ILE A 44 4.71 -4.28 8.50
C ILE A 44 3.23 -3.86 8.53
N PRO A 45 2.78 -2.93 7.67
CA PRO A 45 1.37 -2.59 7.59
C PRO A 45 0.55 -3.77 7.04
N ASP A 46 -0.74 -3.79 7.37
CA ASP A 46 -1.69 -4.80 6.87
C ASP A 46 -2.15 -4.51 5.43
N LEU A 47 -2.11 -3.24 5.04
CA LEU A 47 -2.54 -2.75 3.74
C LEU A 47 -1.73 -1.50 3.36
N VAL A 48 -1.37 -1.38 2.08
CA VAL A 48 -0.86 -0.13 1.51
C VAL A 48 -1.86 0.45 0.51
N ALA A 49 -2.19 1.74 0.63
CA ALA A 49 -2.88 2.49 -0.41
C ALA A 49 -1.86 3.12 -1.36
N SER A 50 -2.00 2.85 -2.65
CA SER A 50 -1.24 3.55 -3.68
C SER A 50 -2.18 4.10 -4.74
N VAL A 51 -2.35 5.41 -4.74
CA VAL A 51 -3.36 6.10 -5.58
C VAL A 51 -2.77 7.27 -6.38
N ASP A 52 -1.51 7.63 -6.11
CA ASP A 52 -0.84 8.77 -6.70
C ASP A 52 0.22 8.31 -7.71
N ALA A 53 -0.04 8.59 -8.99
CA ALA A 53 0.86 8.25 -10.10
C ALA A 53 2.18 9.04 -10.08
N GLY A 54 2.21 10.17 -9.36
CA GLY A 54 3.39 10.99 -9.19
C GLY A 54 4.44 10.36 -8.27
N LYS A 55 4.08 9.30 -7.51
CA LYS A 55 5.03 8.62 -6.63
C LYS A 55 6.01 7.77 -7.42
N GLY A 56 7.29 7.92 -7.09
CA GLY A 56 8.36 7.10 -7.64
C GLY A 56 8.33 5.68 -7.08
N LEU A 57 9.00 4.76 -7.78
CA LEU A 57 9.14 3.37 -7.31
C LEU A 57 9.91 3.25 -5.99
N PHE A 58 10.60 4.31 -5.55
CA PHE A 58 11.32 4.37 -4.28
C PHE A 58 10.44 4.04 -3.06
N CYS A 59 9.13 4.32 -3.12
CA CYS A 59 8.19 3.95 -2.07
C CYS A 59 8.06 2.42 -1.88
N PHE A 60 8.46 1.63 -2.88
CA PHE A 60 8.26 0.19 -2.97
C PHE A 60 9.58 -0.55 -3.28
N GLU A 61 10.74 0.02 -2.92
CA GLU A 61 12.04 -0.60 -3.14
C GLU A 61 12.30 -1.80 -2.22
N ASP A 62 11.80 -1.74 -0.98
CA ASP A 62 11.93 -2.84 -0.03
C ASP A 62 11.11 -4.05 -0.51
N GLU A 63 11.74 -5.22 -0.63
CA GLU A 63 11.12 -6.43 -1.16
C GLU A 63 9.88 -6.87 -0.38
N ARG A 64 9.81 -6.54 0.93
CA ARG A 64 8.65 -6.84 1.78
C ARG A 64 7.40 -6.13 1.29
N SER A 65 7.52 -5.00 0.59
CA SER A 65 6.39 -4.30 -0.03
C SER A 65 5.61 -5.18 -1.01
N ASN A 66 6.26 -6.17 -1.62
CA ASN A 66 5.63 -7.09 -2.57
C ASN A 66 4.70 -8.12 -1.89
N LEU A 67 4.80 -8.26 -0.58
CA LEU A 67 4.02 -9.22 0.22
C LEU A 67 2.84 -8.56 0.95
N ILE A 68 2.73 -7.23 0.86
CA ILE A 68 1.68 -6.46 1.52
C ILE A 68 0.52 -6.27 0.55
N PRO A 69 -0.73 -6.58 0.94
CA PRO A 69 -1.89 -6.27 0.13
C PRO A 69 -1.92 -4.80 -0.27
N VAL A 70 -2.34 -4.53 -1.50
CA VAL A 70 -2.43 -3.18 -2.04
C VAL A 70 -3.87 -2.81 -2.33
N LEU A 71 -4.31 -1.66 -1.81
CA LEU A 71 -5.45 -0.95 -2.33
C LEU A 71 -4.93 -0.05 -3.47
N GLY A 72 -5.15 -0.51 -4.70
CA GLY A 72 -4.60 0.10 -5.91
C GLY A 72 -5.63 0.85 -6.73
N SER A 73 -5.13 1.64 -7.68
CA SER A 73 -5.89 2.36 -8.71
C SER A 73 -5.15 2.38 -10.04
N SER A 74 -5.71 2.97 -11.09
CA SER A 74 -5.01 3.18 -12.37
C SER A 74 -3.73 3.98 -12.25
N ASN A 75 -3.58 4.69 -11.14
CA ASN A 75 -2.42 5.51 -10.86
C ASN A 75 -1.36 4.74 -10.05
N THR A 76 -1.64 3.53 -9.56
CA THR A 76 -0.62 2.69 -8.96
C THR A 76 0.40 2.27 -10.02
N ARG A 77 1.68 2.34 -9.67
CA ARG A 77 2.77 1.96 -10.58
C ARG A 77 2.66 0.50 -11.01
N THR A 78 2.55 0.26 -12.32
CA THR A 78 2.46 -1.08 -12.91
C THR A 78 3.62 -1.97 -12.52
N GLU A 79 4.83 -1.42 -12.43
CA GLU A 79 6.02 -2.17 -12.02
C GLU A 79 5.93 -2.67 -10.59
N PHE A 80 5.32 -1.89 -9.68
CA PHE A 80 5.02 -2.37 -8.33
C PHE A 80 3.95 -3.46 -8.36
N LEU A 81 2.85 -3.25 -9.10
CA LEU A 81 1.77 -4.24 -9.22
C LEU A 81 2.25 -5.59 -9.77
N ASN A 82 3.17 -5.59 -10.74
CA ASN A 82 3.73 -6.80 -11.34
C ASN A 82 4.65 -7.57 -10.38
N ARG A 83 5.39 -6.86 -9.52
CA ARG A 83 6.29 -7.46 -8.53
C ARG A 83 5.55 -7.92 -7.27
N ASN A 84 4.49 -7.21 -6.89
CA ASN A 84 3.66 -7.55 -5.74
C ASN A 84 2.91 -8.86 -5.97
N THR A 85 3.07 -9.82 -5.06
CA THR A 85 2.43 -11.15 -5.11
C THR A 85 1.23 -11.26 -4.17
N ALA A 86 1.00 -10.25 -3.33
CA ALA A 86 -0.13 -10.18 -2.43
C ALA A 86 -1.45 -9.85 -3.14
N LYS A 87 -2.54 -9.83 -2.36
CA LYS A 87 -3.88 -9.47 -2.84
C LYS A 87 -3.90 -8.02 -3.32
N LYS A 88 -4.53 -7.81 -4.48
CA LYS A 88 -4.75 -6.49 -5.09
C LYS A 88 -6.23 -6.18 -5.00
N ILE A 89 -6.55 -5.14 -4.25
CA ILE A 89 -7.92 -4.69 -3.97
C ILE A 89 -8.16 -3.44 -4.81
N TRP A 90 -9.29 -3.42 -5.52
CA TRP A 90 -9.67 -2.36 -6.44
C TRP A 90 -11.09 -1.92 -6.09
N GLY A 91 -11.40 -0.62 -6.09
CA GLY A 91 -12.75 -0.19 -5.69
C GLY A 91 -13.15 1.26 -5.90
N PHE A 92 -12.28 2.10 -6.47
CA PHE A 92 -12.58 3.53 -6.68
C PHE A 92 -12.22 4.02 -8.08
N ASP A 93 -11.74 3.14 -8.96
CA ASP A 93 -11.59 3.45 -10.38
C ASP A 93 -12.92 3.24 -11.12
N HIS A 94 -13.13 4.04 -12.18
CA HIS A 94 -14.26 3.86 -13.09
C HIS A 94 -14.24 2.45 -13.73
N GLU A 95 -15.40 1.83 -13.98
CA GLU A 95 -15.50 0.46 -14.51
C GLU A 95 -14.65 0.21 -15.77
N GLN A 96 -14.58 1.21 -16.65
CA GLN A 96 -13.75 1.12 -17.86
C GLN A 96 -12.26 0.93 -17.55
N ILE A 97 -11.77 1.58 -16.50
CA ILE A 97 -10.38 1.47 -16.05
C ILE A 97 -10.13 0.07 -15.48
N LEU A 98 -11.07 -0.45 -14.68
CA LEU A 98 -10.99 -1.82 -14.16
C LEU A 98 -10.96 -2.84 -15.31
N MET A 99 -11.75 -2.62 -16.38
CA MET A 99 -11.70 -3.46 -17.59
C MET A 99 -10.35 -3.39 -18.30
N MET A 100 -9.73 -2.21 -18.41
CA MET A 100 -8.41 -2.05 -19.02
C MET A 100 -7.33 -2.79 -18.22
N GLN A 101 -7.34 -2.69 -16.89
CA GLN A 101 -6.42 -3.41 -16.02
C GLN A 101 -6.58 -4.93 -16.14
N LYS A 102 -7.83 -5.42 -16.18
CA LYS A 102 -8.12 -6.86 -16.42
C LYS A 102 -7.58 -7.33 -17.76
N ARG A 103 -7.72 -6.53 -18.83
CA ARG A 103 -7.14 -6.82 -20.16
C ARG A 103 -5.62 -6.81 -20.15
N ALA A 104 -4.99 -6.01 -19.30
CA ALA A 104 -3.54 -5.99 -19.11
C ALA A 104 -3.02 -7.17 -18.26
N GLY A 105 -3.89 -8.10 -17.83
CA GLY A 105 -3.49 -9.26 -17.04
C GLY A 105 -3.30 -8.98 -15.54
N ILE A 106 -3.73 -7.81 -15.06
CA ILE A 106 -3.66 -7.45 -13.64
C ILE A 106 -4.79 -8.20 -12.92
N GLY A 107 -4.43 -9.00 -11.91
CA GLY A 107 -5.40 -9.71 -11.07
C GLY A 107 -6.22 -8.73 -10.22
N ILE A 108 -7.54 -8.70 -10.43
CA ILE A 108 -8.48 -7.84 -9.69
C ILE A 108 -9.26 -8.72 -8.70
N CYS A 109 -9.07 -8.52 -7.40
CA CYS A 109 -10.03 -8.99 -6.40
C CYS A 109 -11.07 -7.89 -6.17
N ILE A 110 -12.33 -8.22 -6.47
CA ILE A 110 -13.52 -7.40 -6.22
C ILE A 110 -14.14 -7.89 -4.91
#